data_AF-A0A956Y2J0-F1
#
_entry.id   AF-A0A956Y2J0-F1
#
_cell.length_a   1.000
_cell.length_b   1.000
_cell.length_c   1.000
_cell.angle_alpha   90.00
_cell.angle_beta   90.00
_cell.angle_gamma   90.00
#
_symmetry.space_group_name_H-M   'P 1'
#
loop_
_entity.id
_entity.type
_entity.pdbx_description
1 polymer ?
#
loop_
_entity_poly.entity_id
_entity_poly.type
_entity_poly.pdbx_seq_one_letter_code
_entity_poly.pdbx_strand_id
1 'polypeptide(L)'
;HMVNVDETWFRQLGGLDFVDWRDPKAYADRDKLRAEWDQVEQMMRDYLADLRDEMLVTQPFPDHEEDKDLLLWQVLLHVVNHGTDHRAQLLRLLNDLGVRTGPQDYIFYAYEQPVKSS
;
A
#
# COMPACT_ATOMS: atom_id res chain seq x y z
N HIS A 1 4.88 -1.09 -10.48
CA HIS A 1 3.43 -1.28 -10.25
C HIS A 1 3.06 -0.99 -8.81
N MET A 2 3.32 -1.88 -7.84
CA MET A 2 2.96 -1.64 -6.41
C MET A 2 3.44 -0.28 -5.90
N VAL A 3 4.73 0.06 -6.10
CA VAL A 3 5.30 1.38 -5.74
C VAL A 3 4.45 2.55 -6.27
N ASN A 4 3.99 2.47 -7.53
CA ASN A 4 3.19 3.54 -8.15
C ASN A 4 1.80 3.63 -7.54
N VAL A 5 1.14 2.49 -7.32
CA VAL A 5 -0.23 2.48 -6.79
C VAL A 5 -0.24 2.99 -5.36
N ASP A 6 0.68 2.49 -4.52
CA ASP A 6 0.80 2.93 -3.13
C ASP A 6 1.14 4.42 -3.05
N GLU A 7 2.05 4.90 -3.89
CA GLU A 7 2.39 6.32 -3.94
C GLU A 7 1.22 7.19 -4.41
N THR A 8 0.53 6.82 -5.50
CA THR A 8 -0.60 7.60 -6.02
C THR A 8 -1.68 7.77 -4.96
N TRP A 9 -2.10 6.69 -4.30
CA TRP A 9 -3.13 6.77 -3.27
C TRP A 9 -2.70 7.62 -2.09
N PHE A 10 -1.49 7.44 -1.57
CA PHE A 10 -1.03 8.22 -0.41
C PHE A 10 -0.73 9.68 -0.73
N ARG A 11 -0.30 10.00 -1.96
CA ARG A 11 -0.18 11.38 -2.42
C ARG A 11 -1.54 12.07 -2.47
N GLN A 12 -2.54 11.42 -3.04
CA GLN A 12 -3.90 11.97 -3.11
C GLN A 12 -4.49 12.14 -1.70
N LEU A 13 -4.28 11.16 -0.81
CA LEU A 13 -4.66 11.29 0.60
C LEU A 13 -3.97 12.47 1.30
N GLY A 14 -2.74 12.80 0.90
CA GLY A 14 -2.00 13.99 1.33
C GLY A 14 -2.36 15.29 0.59
N GLY A 15 -3.37 15.28 -0.29
CA GLY A 15 -3.79 16.46 -1.06
C GLY A 15 -2.85 16.83 -2.22
N LEU A 16 -2.03 15.89 -2.69
CA LEU A 16 -1.12 16.05 -3.82
C LEU A 16 -1.66 15.35 -5.07
N ASP A 17 -1.22 15.81 -6.25
CA ASP A 17 -1.55 15.18 -7.52
C ASP A 17 -0.97 13.76 -7.65
N PHE A 18 -1.60 12.97 -8.52
CA PHE A 18 -1.12 11.64 -8.91
C PHE A 18 0.27 11.70 -9.53
N VAL A 19 0.98 10.56 -9.50
CA VAL A 19 2.25 10.41 -10.19
C VAL A 19 2.07 9.75 -11.54
N ASP A 20 2.86 10.19 -12.52
CA ASP A 20 2.97 9.49 -13.78
C ASP A 20 3.44 8.05 -13.59
N TRP A 21 2.98 7.17 -14.47
CA TRP A 21 3.39 5.78 -14.46
C TRP A 21 4.90 5.66 -14.73
N ARG A 22 5.60 5.07 -13.76
CA ARG A 22 7.03 4.77 -13.88
C ARG A 22 7.25 3.77 -15.02
N ASP A 23 8.24 4.03 -15.88
CA ASP A 23 8.69 3.04 -16.87
C ASP A 23 9.36 1.86 -16.15
N PRO A 24 8.81 0.63 -16.22
CA PRO A 24 9.41 -0.53 -15.57
C PRO A 24 10.86 -0.79 -16.00
N LYS A 25 11.26 -0.39 -17.21
CA LYS A 25 12.62 -0.57 -17.73
C LYS A 25 13.65 0.29 -17.01
N ALA A 26 13.23 1.39 -16.37
CA ALA A 26 14.11 2.23 -15.56
C ALA A 26 14.53 1.55 -14.24
N TYR A 27 13.87 0.45 -13.85
CA TYR A 27 14.05 -0.24 -12.56
C TYR A 27 14.73 -1.61 -12.68
N ALA A 28 15.64 -1.77 -13.65
CA ALA A 28 16.47 -2.98 -13.77
C ALA A 28 17.46 -3.15 -12.60
N ASP A 29 17.63 -2.12 -11.77
CA ASP A 29 18.50 -2.08 -10.61
C ASP A 29 17.68 -2.24 -9.32
N ARG A 30 17.95 -3.33 -8.59
CA ARG A 30 17.26 -3.67 -7.34
C ARG A 30 17.49 -2.62 -6.25
N ASP A 31 18.69 -2.03 -6.17
CA ASP A 31 19.03 -1.08 -5.10
C ASP A 31 18.29 0.24 -5.32
N LYS A 32 18.17 0.69 -6.58
CA LYS A 32 17.32 1.83 -6.94
C LYS A 32 15.85 1.57 -6.62
N LEU A 33 15.35 0.39 -6.97
CA LEU A 33 13.96 0.02 -6.65
C LEU A 33 13.73 0.02 -5.13
N ARG A 34 14.69 -0.45 -4.33
CA ARG A 34 14.59 -0.43 -2.87
C ARG A 34 14.57 0.99 -2.32
N ALA A 35 15.48 1.85 -2.77
CA ALA A 35 15.56 3.24 -2.32
C ALA A 35 14.28 4.04 -2.65
N GLU A 36 13.65 3.74 -3.77
CA GLU A 36 12.36 4.34 -4.15
C GLU A 36 11.21 3.82 -3.28
N TRP A 37 11.19 2.50 -3.02
CA TRP A 37 10.23 1.93 -2.10
C TRP A 37 10.39 2.50 -0.69
N ASP A 38 11.63 2.73 -0.21
CA ASP A 38 11.88 3.34 1.11
C ASP A 38 11.24 4.72 1.22
N GLN A 39 11.28 5.52 0.16
CA GLN A 39 10.66 6.85 0.11
C GLN A 39 9.13 6.78 0.17
N VAL A 40 8.53 5.88 -0.63
CA VAL A 40 7.07 5.69 -0.63
C VAL A 40 6.60 5.14 0.72
N GLU A 41 7.32 4.17 1.29
CA GLU A 41 7.02 3.61 2.59
C GLU A 41 7.10 4.67 3.70
N GLN A 42 8.10 5.56 3.66
CA GLN A 42 8.19 6.65 4.62
C GLN A 42 7.01 7.62 4.49
N MET A 43 6.64 8.03 3.27
CA MET A 43 5.45 8.86 3.03
C MET A 43 4.17 8.23 3.59
N MET A 44 3.99 6.92 3.38
CA MET A 44 2.86 6.20 3.94
C MET A 44 2.86 6.23 5.46
N ARG A 45 4.02 5.99 6.09
CA ARG A 45 4.18 6.04 7.55
C ARG A 45 3.90 7.42 8.11
N ASP A 46 4.35 8.47 7.44
CA ASP A 46 4.12 9.87 7.85
C ASP A 46 2.62 10.19 7.84
N TYR A 47 1.89 9.81 6.78
CA TYR A 47 0.44 9.97 6.73
C TYR A 47 -0.27 9.20 7.85
N LEU A 48 0.12 7.93 8.07
CA LEU A 48 -0.50 7.07 9.08
C LEU A 48 -0.19 7.51 10.51
N ALA A 49 0.91 8.22 10.74
CA ALA A 49 1.28 8.73 12.06
C ALA A 49 0.28 9.77 12.59
N ASP A 50 -0.35 10.53 11.69
CA ASP A 50 -1.34 11.56 12.01
C ASP A 50 -2.80 11.07 11.88
N LEU A 51 -3.00 9.80 11.51
CA LEU A 51 -4.32 9.21 11.30
C LEU A 51 -5.09 9.11 12.63
N ARG A 52 -6.36 9.52 12.61
CA ARG A 52 -7.28 9.44 13.76
C ARG A 52 -8.55 8.70 13.38
N ASP A 53 -9.20 8.07 14.36
CA ASP A 53 -10.40 7.25 14.15
C ASP A 53 -11.52 8.04 13.46
N GLU A 54 -11.69 9.33 13.78
CA GLU A 54 -12.74 10.16 13.18
C GLU A 54 -12.50 10.42 11.68
N MET A 55 -11.25 10.34 11.23
CA MET A 55 -10.90 10.50 9.81
C MET A 55 -11.38 9.32 8.98
N LEU A 56 -11.49 8.13 9.57
CA LEU A 56 -11.80 6.88 8.86
C LEU A 56 -13.14 6.94 8.11
N VAL A 57 -14.09 7.73 8.63
CA VAL A 57 -15.44 7.91 8.07
C VAL A 57 -15.58 9.18 7.22
N THR A 58 -14.49 9.86 6.89
CA THR A 58 -14.48 11.01 5.98
C THR A 58 -14.36 10.56 4.52
N GLN A 59 -14.84 11.39 3.60
CA GLN A 59 -14.65 11.23 2.15
C GLN A 59 -13.43 12.06 1.71
N PRO A 60 -12.27 11.43 1.45
CA PRO A 60 -11.04 12.16 1.16
C PRO A 60 -11.00 12.78 -0.25
N PHE A 61 -11.88 12.35 -1.16
CA PHE A 61 -11.84 12.73 -2.57
C PHE A 61 -13.15 13.35 -3.08
N PRO A 62 -13.74 14.35 -2.39
CA PRO A 62 -15.08 14.85 -2.71
C PRO A 62 -15.23 15.39 -4.14
N ASP A 63 -14.13 15.85 -4.74
CA ASP A 63 -14.09 16.42 -6.09
C ASP A 63 -13.77 15.39 -7.19
N HIS A 64 -13.53 14.11 -6.85
CA HIS A 64 -13.29 13.05 -7.83
C HIS A 64 -14.61 12.50 -8.37
N GLU A 65 -14.66 12.18 -9.67
CA GLU A 65 -15.89 11.64 -10.27
C GLU A 65 -16.21 10.21 -9.77
N GLU A 66 -15.22 9.33 -9.76
CA GLU A 66 -15.36 7.92 -9.38
C GLU A 66 -15.18 7.67 -7.87
N ASP A 67 -14.27 8.40 -7.22
CA ASP A 67 -13.83 8.11 -5.85
C ASP A 67 -14.55 8.92 -4.76
N LYS A 68 -15.41 9.87 -5.12
CA LYS A 68 -16.08 10.80 -4.17
C LYS A 68 -16.82 10.14 -3.02
N ASP A 69 -17.34 8.93 -3.25
CA ASP A 69 -18.17 8.23 -2.27
C ASP A 69 -17.35 7.27 -1.40
N LEU A 70 -16.04 7.15 -1.64
CA LEU A 70 -15.16 6.32 -0.81
C LEU A 70 -14.94 6.95 0.56
N LEU A 71 -15.05 6.14 1.60
CA LEU A 71 -14.59 6.49 2.94
C LEU A 71 -13.09 6.20 3.07
N LEU A 72 -12.38 6.97 3.89
CA LEU A 72 -10.94 6.80 4.10
C LEU A 72 -10.57 5.35 4.46
N TRP A 73 -11.34 4.68 5.34
CA TRP A 73 -11.05 3.28 5.68
C TRP A 73 -11.17 2.33 4.48
N GLN A 74 -12.04 2.62 3.51
CA GLN A 74 -12.19 1.83 2.28
C GLN A 74 -10.99 2.00 1.37
N VAL A 75 -10.45 3.22 1.27
CA VAL A 75 -9.21 3.50 0.52
C VAL A 75 -8.03 2.76 1.15
N LEU A 76 -7.86 2.84 2.47
CA LEU A 76 -6.78 2.12 3.17
C LEU A 76 -6.91 0.60 3.02
N LEU A 77 -8.13 0.06 3.11
CA LEU A 77 -8.40 -1.35 2.88
C LEU A 77 -8.10 -1.76 1.43
N HIS A 78 -8.45 -0.93 0.45
CA HIS A 78 -8.13 -1.15 -0.96
C HIS A 78 -6.61 -1.29 -1.16
N VAL A 79 -5.80 -0.36 -0.62
CA VAL A 79 -4.34 -0.41 -0.73
C VAL A 79 -3.78 -1.71 -0.13
N VAL A 80 -4.22 -2.10 1.08
CA VAL A 80 -3.80 -3.36 1.71
C VAL A 80 -4.17 -4.58 0.87
N ASN A 81 -5.39 -4.61 0.33
CA ASN A 81 -5.88 -5.72 -0.47
C ASN A 81 -5.13 -5.83 -1.82
N HIS A 82 -4.89 -4.69 -2.48
CA HIS A 82 -4.11 -4.61 -3.72
C HIS A 82 -2.67 -5.10 -3.54
N GLY A 83 -2.01 -4.66 -2.46
CA GLY A 83 -0.66 -5.14 -2.11
C GLY A 83 -0.64 -6.64 -1.81
N THR A 84 -1.69 -7.17 -1.18
CA THR A 84 -1.81 -8.61 -0.88
C THR A 84 -1.92 -9.45 -2.16
N ASP A 85 -2.77 -9.05 -3.11
CA ASP A 85 -2.93 -9.72 -4.41
C ASP A 85 -1.61 -9.78 -5.19
N HIS A 86 -0.94 -8.64 -5.39
CA HIS A 86 0.31 -8.62 -6.16
C HIS A 86 1.45 -9.36 -5.46
N ARG A 87 1.49 -9.37 -4.13
CA ARG A 87 2.45 -10.18 -3.39
C ARG A 87 2.19 -11.67 -3.58
N ALA A 88 0.93 -12.10 -3.62
CA ALA A 88 0.58 -13.50 -3.93
C ALA A 88 1.05 -13.91 -5.33
N GLN A 89 0.86 -13.04 -6.33
CA GLN A 89 1.37 -13.25 -7.69
C GLN A 89 2.90 -13.37 -7.71
N LEU A 90 3.61 -12.50 -6.99
CA LEU A 90 5.08 -12.54 -6.89
C LEU A 90 5.57 -13.82 -6.20
N LEU A 91 4.94 -14.23 -5.10
CA LEU A 91 5.30 -15.47 -4.41
C LEU A 91 5.07 -16.69 -5.30
N ARG A 92 4.01 -16.67 -6.13
CA ARG A 92 3.79 -17.74 -7.10
C ARG A 92 4.95 -17.81 -8.12
N LEU A 93 5.34 -16.69 -8.70
CA LEU A 93 6.46 -16.63 -9.65
C LEU A 93 7.79 -17.09 -9.03
N LEU A 94 8.07 -16.66 -7.80
CA LEU A 94 9.25 -17.11 -7.06
C LEU A 94 9.23 -18.63 -6.81
N ASN A 95 8.07 -19.17 -6.48
CA ASN A 95 7.89 -20.62 -6.31
C ASN A 95 8.15 -21.39 -7.60
N ASP A 96 7.63 -20.90 -8.74
CA ASP A 96 7.88 -21.50 -10.05
C ASP A 96 9.39 -21.49 -10.41
N LEU A 97 10.17 -20.56 -9.85
CA LEU A 97 11.63 -20.49 -9.97
C LEU A 97 12.40 -21.32 -8.92
N GLY A 98 11.71 -22.11 -8.10
CA GLY A 98 12.30 -22.98 -7.08
C GLY A 98 12.62 -22.29 -5.75
N VAL A 99 12.21 -21.03 -5.56
CA VAL A 99 12.36 -20.33 -4.27
C VAL A 99 11.27 -20.82 -3.31
N ARG A 100 11.67 -21.23 -2.10
CA ARG A 100 10.71 -21.55 -1.04
C ARG A 100 10.03 -20.28 -0.56
N THR A 101 8.72 -20.21 -0.72
CA THR A 101 7.87 -19.11 -0.25
C THR A 101 7.19 -19.46 1.07
N GLY A 102 6.61 -18.46 1.74
CA GLY A 102 5.97 -18.59 3.05
C GLY A 102 4.52 -18.11 3.06
N PRO A 103 3.79 -18.34 4.17
CA PRO A 103 2.41 -17.89 4.30
C PRO A 103 2.30 -16.36 4.29
N GLN A 104 1.11 -15.87 3.94
CA GLN A 104 0.80 -14.43 3.91
C GLN A 104 -0.39 -14.06 4.80
N ASP A 105 -0.95 -15.03 5.52
CA ASP A 105 -2.15 -14.85 6.31
C ASP A 105 -1.94 -13.80 7.41
N TYR A 106 -2.84 -12.81 7.45
CA TYR A 106 -2.87 -11.76 8.47
C TYR A 106 -2.86 -12.33 9.90
N ILE A 107 -3.41 -13.52 10.09
CA ILE A 107 -3.51 -14.16 11.41
C ILE A 107 -2.15 -14.36 12.07
N PHE A 108 -1.09 -14.62 11.30
CA PHE A 108 0.27 -14.77 11.86
C PHE A 108 0.79 -13.46 12.45
N TYR A 109 0.52 -12.33 11.79
CA TYR A 109 0.81 -11.00 12.34
C TYR A 109 -0.01 -10.73 13.61
N ALA A 110 -1.30 -11.06 13.61
CA ALA A 110 -2.17 -10.85 14.78
C ALA A 110 -1.71 -11.66 16.01
N TYR A 111 -1.16 -12.86 15.81
CA TYR A 111 -0.56 -13.65 16.89
C TYR A 111 0.67 -12.98 17.51
N GLU A 112 1.48 -12.28 16.70
CA GLU A 112 2.66 -11.55 17.15
C GLU A 112 2.31 -10.19 17.79
N GLN A 113 1.13 -9.64 17.47
CA GLN A 113 0.66 -8.33 17.91
C GLN A 113 -0.70 -8.43 18.65
N PRO A 114 -0.75 -9.09 19.82
CA PRO A 114 -2.01 -9.27 20.54
C PRO A 114 -2.60 -7.93 20.98
N VAL A 115 -3.88 -7.71 20.69
CA VAL A 115 -4.63 -6.58 21.24
C VAL A 115 -4.69 -6.75 22.75
N LYS A 116 -4.08 -5.81 23.49
CA LYS A 116 -4.21 -5.80 24.95
C LYS A 116 -5.66 -5.47 25.30
N SER A 117 -6.32 -6.38 25.99
CA SER A 117 -7.62 -6.09 26.59
C SER A 117 -7.43 -4.99 27.64
N SER A 118 -8.16 -3.88 27.49
CA SER A 118 -8.26 -2.81 28.48
C SER A 118 -8.92 -3.30 29.77
#